data_AF-A0A832QML3-F1
#
_entry.id   AF-A0A832QML3-F1
#
_cell.length_a   1.000
_cell.length_b   1.000
_cell.length_c   1.000
_cell.angle_alpha   90.00
_cell.angle_beta   90.00
_cell.angle_gamma   90.00
#
_symmetry.space_group_name_H-M   'P 1'
#
loop_
_entity.id
_entity.type
_entity.pdbx_description
1 polymer ?
#
loop_
_entity_poly.entity_id
_entity_poly.type
_entity_poly.pdbx_seq_one_letter_code
_entity_poly.pdbx_strand_id
1 'polypeptide(L)'
;MIFKDRFDEREWLILQAAPIWVFEIVAIADGRIDERELDEVLNQSKNVIEYSSGFTYEVFRDHVITIMNNNLEFRNLLKKNPLEGLKIVADLLGRIEHSEAQNFKKILLKMAIKIADSSGGVDKNEEKAIAIVMGILDGIL
;
A
#
# COMPACT_ATOMS: atom_id res chain seq x y z
N MET A 1 5.80 19.75 -9.98
CA MET A 1 4.81 19.89 -8.91
C MET A 1 5.14 18.83 -7.88
N ILE A 2 5.08 19.16 -6.59
CA ILE A 2 5.24 18.19 -5.51
C ILE A 2 3.82 17.76 -5.11
N PHE A 3 3.49 16.47 -5.23
CA PHE A 3 2.15 15.98 -4.92
C PHE A 3 1.84 16.06 -3.44
N LYS A 4 2.85 15.82 -2.59
CA LYS A 4 2.75 15.89 -1.13
C LYS A 4 2.09 17.19 -0.64
N ASP A 5 2.36 18.31 -1.29
CA ASP A 5 1.84 19.63 -0.90
C ASP A 5 0.30 19.76 -1.06
N ARG A 6 -0.36 18.78 -1.69
CA ARG A 6 -1.83 18.71 -1.80
C ARG A 6 -2.50 18.05 -0.59
N PHE A 7 -1.74 17.49 0.32
CA PHE A 7 -2.22 16.70 1.45
C PHE A 7 -1.69 17.28 2.76
N ASP A 8 -2.45 17.13 3.83
CA ASP A 8 -1.88 17.37 5.16
C ASP A 8 -0.90 16.24 5.56
N GLU A 9 -0.14 16.45 6.64
CA GLU A 9 0.87 15.49 7.10
C GLU A 9 0.27 14.11 7.38
N ARG A 10 -0.92 14.07 7.96
CA ARG A 10 -1.59 12.83 8.34
C ARG A 10 -2.12 12.09 7.12
N GLU A 11 -2.75 12.80 6.19
CA GLU A 11 -3.20 12.28 4.90
C GLU A 11 -2.02 11.69 4.11
N TRP A 12 -0.87 12.37 4.11
CA TRP A 12 0.34 11.88 3.47
C TRP A 12 0.89 10.61 4.14
N LEU A 13 0.85 10.52 5.46
CA LEU A 13 1.22 9.30 6.19
C LEU A 13 0.26 8.13 5.90
N ILE A 14 -1.04 8.41 5.71
CA ILE A 14 -2.04 7.41 5.31
C ILE A 14 -1.73 6.83 3.92
N LEU A 15 -1.39 7.69 2.95
CA LEU A 15 -0.97 7.22 1.62
C LEU A 15 0.30 6.36 1.70
N GLN A 16 1.26 6.74 2.55
CA GLN A 16 2.47 5.95 2.79
C GLN A 16 2.18 4.62 3.52
N ALA A 17 1.09 4.50 4.28
CA ALA A 17 0.76 3.26 4.99
C ALA A 17 0.12 2.21 4.06
N ALA A 18 -0.41 2.64 2.91
CA ALA A 18 -1.13 1.78 1.97
C ALA A 18 -0.37 0.51 1.56
N PRO A 19 0.96 0.53 1.25
CA PRO A 19 1.69 -0.68 0.91
C PRO A 19 1.70 -1.74 2.03
N ILE A 20 1.81 -1.31 3.29
CA ILE A 20 1.79 -2.22 4.45
C ILE A 20 0.39 -2.74 4.70
N TRP A 21 -0.65 -1.91 4.58
CA TRP A 21 -2.02 -2.40 4.75
C TRP A 21 -2.44 -3.40 3.67
N VAL A 22 -2.03 -3.18 2.42
CA VAL A 22 -2.22 -4.16 1.34
C VAL A 22 -1.53 -5.48 1.69
N PHE A 23 -0.29 -5.39 2.18
CA PHE A 23 0.44 -6.56 2.66
C PHE A 23 -0.30 -7.28 3.78
N GLU A 24 -0.69 -6.58 4.84
CA GLU A 24 -1.38 -7.17 5.99
C GLU A 24 -2.68 -7.87 5.57
N ILE A 25 -3.44 -7.30 4.63
CA ILE A 25 -4.68 -7.91 4.15
C ILE A 25 -4.41 -9.22 3.40
N VAL A 26 -3.36 -9.26 2.59
CA VAL A 26 -3.01 -10.45 1.78
C VAL A 26 -2.32 -11.51 2.63
N ALA A 27 -1.29 -11.14 3.39
CA ALA A 27 -0.51 -12.06 4.22
C ALA A 27 -1.32 -12.63 5.40
N ILE A 28 -2.35 -11.95 5.90
CA ILE A 28 -3.23 -12.53 6.93
C ILE A 28 -4.24 -13.51 6.33
N ALA A 29 -4.42 -13.54 5.00
CA ALA A 29 -5.44 -14.37 4.36
C ALA A 29 -5.19 -15.87 4.53
N ASP A 30 -3.92 -16.30 4.65
CA ASP A 30 -3.54 -17.69 4.93
C ASP A 30 -3.37 -17.97 6.44
N GLY A 31 -3.47 -16.92 7.28
CA GLY A 31 -3.36 -16.97 8.73
C GLY A 31 -1.92 -16.98 9.28
N ARG A 32 -0.90 -16.72 8.46
CA ARG A 32 0.51 -16.73 8.85
C ARG A 32 1.26 -15.57 8.21
N ILE A 33 1.76 -14.64 9.03
CA ILE A 33 2.76 -13.68 8.57
C ILE A 33 4.15 -14.25 8.87
N ASP A 34 4.99 -14.42 7.86
CA ASP A 34 6.40 -14.77 8.04
C ASP A 34 7.34 -13.54 7.93
N GLU A 35 8.58 -13.67 8.39
CA GLU A 35 9.54 -12.55 8.36
C GLU A 35 9.99 -12.18 6.93
N ARG A 36 9.93 -13.12 5.97
CA ARG A 36 10.33 -12.89 4.57
C ARG A 36 9.32 -12.04 3.84
N GLU A 37 8.05 -12.25 4.15
CA GLU A 37 6.90 -11.49 3.70
C GLU A 37 7.02 -10.00 4.07
N LEU A 38 7.47 -9.68 5.28
CA LEU A 38 7.70 -8.31 5.72
C LEU A 38 8.89 -7.65 4.99
N ASP A 39 9.99 -8.38 4.80
CA ASP A 39 11.14 -7.92 4.03
C ASP A 39 10.77 -7.70 2.55
N GLU A 40 9.88 -8.53 2.01
CA GLU A 40 9.41 -8.44 0.63
C GLU A 40 8.62 -7.14 0.39
N VAL A 41 7.83 -6.65 1.36
CA VAL A 41 7.17 -5.34 1.25
C VAL A 41 8.19 -4.23 1.05
N LEU A 42 9.26 -4.22 1.85
CA LEU A 42 10.29 -3.19 1.74
C LEU A 42 11.08 -3.30 0.43
N ASN A 43 11.36 -4.52 -0.03
CA ASN A 43 12.04 -4.75 -1.31
C ASN A 43 11.17 -4.31 -2.48
N GLN A 44 9.87 -4.66 -2.48
CA GLN A 44 8.93 -4.19 -3.49
C GLN A 44 8.77 -2.68 -3.44
N SER A 45 8.68 -2.06 -2.26
CA SER A 45 8.63 -0.60 -2.13
C SER A 45 9.85 0.07 -2.74
N LYS A 46 11.06 -0.47 -2.53
CA LYS A 46 12.29 0.04 -3.16
C LYS A 46 12.27 -0.14 -4.68
N ASN A 47 11.86 -1.31 -5.18
CA ASN A 47 11.74 -1.58 -6.61
C ASN A 47 10.75 -0.62 -7.29
N VAL A 48 9.63 -0.30 -6.64
CA VAL A 48 8.65 0.67 -7.18
C VAL A 48 9.29 2.03 -7.40
N ILE A 49 10.17 2.48 -6.49
CA ILE A 49 10.86 3.78 -6.60
C ILE A 49 11.72 3.85 -7.88
N GLU A 50 12.37 2.75 -8.27
CA GLU A 50 13.26 2.72 -9.44
C GLU A 50 12.53 2.94 -10.77
N TYR A 51 11.28 2.50 -10.87
CA TYR A 51 10.52 2.49 -12.13
C TYR A 51 9.29 3.41 -12.12
N SER A 52 9.05 4.11 -11.01
CA SER A 52 7.91 5.02 -10.88
C SER A 52 8.33 6.47 -11.06
N SER A 53 7.35 7.29 -11.40
CA SER A 53 7.45 8.76 -11.38
C SER A 53 6.15 9.32 -10.78
N GLY A 54 6.07 10.64 -10.65
CA GLY A 54 4.86 11.33 -10.20
C GLY A 54 4.45 10.97 -8.77
N PHE A 55 3.14 10.84 -8.56
CA PHE A 55 2.54 10.63 -7.24
C PHE A 55 3.02 9.33 -6.60
N THR A 56 3.05 8.24 -7.38
CA THR A 56 3.47 6.93 -6.90
C THR A 56 4.93 6.96 -6.41
N TYR A 57 5.83 7.58 -7.18
CA TYR A 57 7.22 7.72 -6.76
C TYR A 57 7.36 8.48 -5.43
N GLU A 58 6.67 9.62 -5.29
CA GLU A 58 6.74 10.43 -4.07
C GLU A 58 6.25 9.66 -2.84
N VAL A 59 5.09 8.99 -2.94
CA VAL A 59 4.53 8.20 -1.84
C VAL A 59 5.48 7.08 -1.42
N PHE A 60 6.00 6.31 -2.38
CA PHE A 60 6.87 5.16 -2.08
C PHE A 60 8.24 5.58 -1.56
N ARG A 61 8.82 6.66 -2.08
CA ARG A 61 10.06 7.23 -1.56
C ARG A 61 9.89 7.66 -0.11
N ASP A 62 8.84 8.43 0.19
CA ASP A 62 8.60 8.90 1.56
C ASP A 62 8.23 7.74 2.50
N HIS A 63 7.48 6.74 2.02
CA HIS A 63 7.20 5.51 2.77
C HIS A 63 8.48 4.82 3.26
N VAL A 64 9.45 4.59 2.36
CA VAL A 64 10.73 3.96 2.73
C VAL A 64 11.48 4.81 3.76
N ILE A 65 11.55 6.12 3.56
CA ILE A 65 12.20 7.06 4.50
C ILE A 65 11.52 7.01 5.87
N THR A 66 10.18 7.01 5.90
CA THR A 66 9.38 7.00 7.13
C THR A 66 9.59 5.72 7.94
N ILE A 67 9.69 4.57 7.26
CA ILE A 67 10.01 3.30 7.93
C ILE A 67 11.44 3.31 8.47
N MET A 68 12.41 3.72 7.65
CA MET A 68 13.82 3.75 8.05
C MET A 68 14.07 4.67 9.25
N ASN A 69 13.31 5.76 9.35
CA ASN A 69 13.37 6.69 10.47
C ASN A 69 12.57 6.24 11.70
N ASN A 70 11.91 5.07 11.67
CA ASN A 70 11.11 4.52 12.77
C ASN A 70 10.04 5.50 13.28
N ASN A 71 9.40 6.24 12.36
CA ASN A 71 8.46 7.31 12.70
C ASN A 71 7.33 6.79 13.62
N LEU A 72 7.13 7.47 14.76
CA LEU A 72 6.19 7.04 15.79
C LEU A 72 4.72 7.14 15.33
N GLU A 73 4.36 8.22 14.66
CA GLU A 73 2.99 8.44 14.18
C GLU A 73 2.62 7.40 13.12
N PHE A 74 3.53 7.13 12.19
CA PHE A 74 3.37 6.09 11.18
C PHE A 74 3.14 4.71 11.82
N ARG A 75 3.96 4.32 12.81
CA ARG A 75 3.77 3.05 13.52
C ARG A 75 2.45 2.98 14.28
N ASN A 76 1.97 4.10 14.82
CA ASN A 76 0.66 4.15 15.46
C ASN A 76 -0.48 4.07 14.45
N LEU A 77 -0.27 4.59 13.24
CA LEU A 77 -1.22 4.49 12.14
C LEU A 77 -1.38 3.05 11.67
N LEU A 78 -0.29 2.28 11.58
CA LEU A 78 -0.32 0.87 11.16
C LEU A 78 -1.12 -0.03 12.12
N LYS A 79 -1.28 0.35 13.40
CA LYS A 79 -2.11 -0.40 14.35
C LYS A 79 -3.62 -0.31 14.07
N LYS A 80 -4.03 0.57 13.15
CA LYS A 80 -5.44 0.70 12.75
C LYS A 80 -5.85 -0.46 11.85
N ASN A 81 -7.17 -0.64 11.71
CA ASN A 81 -7.72 -1.63 10.79
C ASN A 81 -7.28 -1.34 9.33
N PRO A 82 -6.64 -2.29 8.63
CA PRO A 82 -6.13 -2.08 7.27
C PRO A 82 -7.21 -1.76 6.23
N LEU A 83 -8.40 -2.37 6.34
CA LEU A 83 -9.51 -2.14 5.42
C LEU A 83 -10.03 -0.69 5.53
N GLU A 84 -10.20 -0.20 6.76
CA GLU A 84 -10.59 1.19 7.00
C GLU A 84 -9.50 2.17 6.57
N GLY A 85 -8.22 1.81 6.74
CA GLY A 85 -7.10 2.56 6.20
C GLY A 85 -7.16 2.70 4.68
N LEU A 86 -7.39 1.59 3.97
CA LEU A 86 -7.48 1.59 2.50
C LEU A 86 -8.71 2.33 1.95
N LYS A 87 -9.83 2.37 2.69
CA LYS A 87 -10.98 3.22 2.31
C LYS A 87 -10.59 4.70 2.31
N ILE A 88 -9.89 5.15 3.35
CA ILE A 88 -9.39 6.54 3.40
C ILE A 88 -8.39 6.79 2.26
N VAL A 89 -7.53 5.82 1.95
CA VAL A 89 -6.63 5.92 0.77
C VAL A 89 -7.44 6.12 -0.50
N ALA A 90 -8.50 5.34 -0.74
CA ALA A 90 -9.36 5.49 -1.92
C ALA A 90 -9.97 6.90 -2.03
N ASP A 91 -10.45 7.46 -0.91
CA ASP A 91 -10.97 8.83 -0.85
C ASP A 91 -9.90 9.88 -1.19
N LEU A 92 -8.68 9.71 -0.68
CA LEU A 92 -7.56 10.62 -0.95
C LEU A 92 -7.13 10.56 -2.42
N LEU A 93 -7.15 9.38 -3.03
CA LEU A 93 -6.86 9.20 -4.46
C LEU A 93 -7.90 9.89 -5.36
N GLY A 94 -9.12 10.11 -4.87
CA GLY A 94 -10.15 10.91 -5.56
C GLY A 94 -9.81 12.39 -5.75
N ARG A 95 -8.76 12.89 -5.07
CA ARG A 95 -8.36 14.32 -5.09
C ARG A 95 -7.20 14.64 -6.04
N ILE A 96 -6.64 13.62 -6.69
CA ILE A 96 -5.53 13.76 -7.65
C ILE A 96 -5.99 13.40 -9.07
N GLU A 97 -5.11 13.60 -10.04
CA GLU A 97 -5.40 13.24 -11.43
C GLU A 97 -5.69 11.75 -11.56
N HIS A 98 -6.73 11.41 -12.32
CA HIS A 98 -7.22 10.05 -12.44
C HIS A 98 -6.12 9.07 -12.89
N SER A 99 -5.23 9.48 -13.79
CA SER A 99 -4.09 8.67 -14.26
C SER A 99 -3.11 8.34 -13.14
N GLU A 100 -2.79 9.31 -12.27
CA GLU A 100 -1.90 9.13 -11.12
C GLU A 100 -2.53 8.20 -10.08
N ALA A 101 -3.82 8.40 -9.78
CA ALA A 101 -4.58 7.52 -8.89
C ALA A 101 -4.60 6.07 -9.41
N GLN A 102 -4.93 5.88 -10.69
CA GLN A 102 -4.98 4.55 -11.31
C GLN A 102 -3.60 3.88 -11.33
N ASN A 103 -2.54 4.63 -11.61
CA ASN A 103 -1.18 4.09 -11.55
C ASN A 103 -0.83 3.60 -10.14
N PHE A 104 -1.13 4.40 -9.11
CA PHE A 104 -0.87 4.03 -7.73
C PHE A 104 -1.64 2.77 -7.30
N LYS A 105 -2.95 2.69 -7.60
CA LYS A 105 -3.76 1.49 -7.32
C LYS A 105 -3.20 0.25 -8.02
N LYS A 106 -2.80 0.38 -9.30
CA LYS A 106 -2.20 -0.70 -10.06
C LYS A 106 -0.89 -1.20 -9.45
N ILE A 107 -0.07 -0.30 -8.91
CA ILE A 107 1.16 -0.68 -8.21
C ILE A 107 0.85 -1.41 -6.91
N LEU A 108 -0.08 -0.93 -6.10
CA LEU A 108 -0.53 -1.62 -4.89
C LEU A 108 -1.06 -3.03 -5.20
N LEU A 109 -1.87 -3.17 -6.25
CA LEU A 109 -2.40 -4.47 -6.66
C LEU A 109 -1.29 -5.43 -7.15
N LYS A 110 -0.30 -4.92 -7.89
CA LYS A 110 0.86 -5.72 -8.29
C LYS A 110 1.67 -6.19 -7.09
N MET A 111 1.80 -5.35 -6.05
CA MET A 111 2.45 -5.76 -4.81
C MET A 111 1.65 -6.86 -4.12
N ALA A 112 0.33 -6.70 -4.00
CA ALA A 112 -0.57 -7.72 -3.44
C ALA A 112 -0.36 -9.09 -4.09
N ILE A 113 -0.32 -9.13 -5.43
CA ILE A 113 -0.09 -10.36 -6.20
C ILE A 113 1.31 -10.94 -5.93
N LYS A 114 2.35 -10.10 -5.89
CA LYS A 114 3.72 -10.59 -5.63
C LYS A 114 3.89 -11.14 -4.22
N ILE A 115 3.23 -10.52 -3.24
CA ILE A 115 3.23 -11.00 -1.84
C ILE A 115 2.62 -12.40 -1.80
N ALA A 116 1.42 -12.57 -2.37
CA ALA A 116 0.75 -13.87 -2.43
C ALA A 116 1.51 -14.93 -3.27
N ASP A 117 2.31 -14.52 -4.26
CA ASP A 117 3.14 -15.46 -5.03
C ASP A 117 4.40 -15.89 -4.24
N SER A 118 4.89 -15.02 -3.34
CA SER A 118 6.09 -15.30 -2.53
C SER A 118 5.89 -16.41 -1.50
N SER A 119 4.65 -16.68 -1.10
CA SER A 119 4.19 -17.73 -0.17
C SER A 119 4.11 -19.14 -0.81
N GLY A 120 4.52 -19.31 -2.07
CA GLY A 120 4.51 -20.60 -2.78
C GLY A 120 3.37 -20.78 -3.77
N GLY A 121 2.75 -19.66 -4.18
CA GLY A 121 1.67 -19.56 -5.15
C GLY A 121 0.36 -19.10 -4.51
N VAL A 122 -0.41 -18.34 -5.27
CA VAL A 122 -1.65 -17.69 -4.80
C VAL A 122 -2.74 -18.72 -4.51
N ASP A 123 -3.25 -18.75 -3.27
CA ASP A 123 -4.39 -19.57 -2.87
C ASP A 123 -5.75 -18.86 -3.00
N LYS A 124 -6.85 -19.59 -2.78
CA LYS A 124 -8.22 -19.05 -2.91
C LYS A 124 -8.56 -17.96 -1.88
N ASN A 125 -7.89 -17.93 -0.74
CA ASN A 125 -8.11 -16.90 0.28
C ASN A 125 -7.33 -15.63 -0.08
N GLU A 126 -6.11 -15.76 -0.59
CA GLU A 126 -5.32 -14.65 -1.12
C GLU A 126 -5.98 -14.04 -2.36
N GLU A 127 -6.54 -14.84 -3.28
CA GLU A 127 -7.33 -14.34 -4.41
C GLU A 127 -8.50 -13.46 -3.93
N LYS A 128 -9.21 -13.89 -2.87
CA LYS A 128 -10.30 -13.11 -2.27
C LYS A 128 -9.78 -11.84 -1.61
N ALA A 129 -8.66 -11.91 -0.90
CA ALA A 129 -8.04 -10.75 -0.26
C ALA A 129 -7.63 -9.70 -1.30
N ILE A 130 -7.00 -10.12 -2.39
CA ILE A 130 -6.64 -9.29 -3.55
C ILE A 130 -7.90 -8.65 -4.16
N ALA A 131 -8.99 -9.41 -4.34
CA ALA A 131 -10.25 -8.88 -4.84
C ALA A 131 -10.87 -7.84 -3.89
N ILE A 132 -10.78 -8.04 -2.58
CA ILE A 132 -11.24 -7.07 -1.57
C ILE A 132 -10.41 -5.78 -1.65
N VAL A 133 -9.07 -5.88 -1.71
CA VAL A 133 -8.18 -4.73 -1.86
C VAL A 133 -8.55 -3.93 -3.11
N MET A 134 -8.75 -4.60 -4.25
CA MET A 134 -9.18 -3.97 -5.49
C MET A 134 -10.52 -3.27 -5.35
N GLY A 135 -11.52 -3.95 -4.77
CA GLY A 135 -12.86 -3.38 -4.56
C GLY A 135 -12.87 -2.14 -3.67
N ILE A 136 -12.08 -2.14 -2.58
CA ILE A 136 -11.94 -0.97 -1.69
C ILE A 136 -11.26 0.18 -2.44
N LEU A 137 -10.13 -0.09 -3.10
CA LEU A 137 -9.37 0.95 -3.81
C LEU A 137 -10.20 1.59 -4.93
N ASP A 138 -11.11 0.85 -5.57
CA ASP A 138 -12.03 1.37 -6.58
C ASP A 138 -13.32 2.00 -6.01
N GLY A 139 -13.50 2.00 -4.70
CA GLY A 139 -14.66 2.61 -4.04
C GLY A 139 -15.95 1.80 -4.21
N ILE A 140 -15.83 0.50 -4.44
CA ILE A 140 -16.96 -0.44 -4.62
C ILE A 140 -17.39 -1.06 -3.28
N LEU A 141 -16.45 -1.18 -2.32
CA LEU A 141 -16.62 -1.80 -0.99
C LEU A 141 -16.22 -0.84 0.14
#